data_AF-A0A9P3NI57-F1
#
_entry.id   AF-A0A9P3NI57-F1
#
_cell.length_a   1.000
_cell.length_b   1.000
_cell.length_c   1.000
_cell.angle_alpha   90.00
_cell.angle_beta   90.00
_cell.angle_gamma   90.00
#
_symmetry.space_group_name_H-M   'P 1'
#
loop_
_entity.id
_entity.type
_entity.pdbx_description
1 polymer ?
#
loop_
_entity_poly.entity_id
_entity_poly.type
_entity_poly.pdbx_seq_one_letter_code
_entity_poly.pdbx_strand_id
1 'polypeptide(L)'
;MREDVRRLWRRNLGRDDRCLSDHGREPRFPFLDEGVMSALLALPLPRITDLHLPPGTGDKLILRQIACKLGLRGAAALPKRAIQFGSRIAKEANKRDFGSNRAANSAAVGERSIFVTT
;
A
#
# COMPACT_ATOMS: atom_id res chain seq x y z
N MET A 1 -0.56 8.19 10.09
CA MET A 1 -1.91 8.34 9.50
C MET A 1 -2.17 9.75 8.97
N ARG A 2 -2.24 10.81 9.78
CA ARG A 2 -2.53 12.18 9.27
C ARG A 2 -1.47 12.72 8.31
N GLU A 3 -0.18 12.47 8.59
CA GLU A 3 0.92 12.82 7.67
C GLU A 3 0.85 12.07 6.34
N ASP A 4 0.43 10.80 6.37
CA ASP A 4 0.29 9.99 5.16
C ASP A 4 -0.79 10.56 4.23
N VAL A 5 -1.89 11.05 4.80
CA VAL A 5 -2.97 11.72 4.07
C VAL A 5 -2.47 13.01 3.42
N ARG A 6 -1.72 13.85 4.15
CA ARG A 6 -1.17 15.12 3.63
C ARG A 6 -0.26 14.94 2.41
N ARG A 7 0.44 13.81 2.34
CA ARG A 7 1.41 13.51 1.27
C ARG A 7 0.83 12.59 0.19
N LEU A 8 -0.40 12.11 0.36
CA LEU A 8 -1.02 11.08 -0.48
C LEU A 8 -1.09 11.51 -1.94
N TRP A 9 -1.49 12.76 -2.19
CA TRP A 9 -1.62 13.33 -3.53
C TRP A 9 -0.28 13.30 -4.29
N ARG A 10 0.81 13.67 -3.63
CA ARG A 10 2.14 13.75 -4.24
C ARG A 10 2.79 12.38 -4.41
N ARG A 11 2.59 11.48 -3.44
CA ARG A 11 3.29 10.18 -3.40
C ARG A 11 2.61 9.10 -4.24
N ASN A 12 1.28 9.08 -4.29
CA ASN A 12 0.52 8.01 -4.95
C ASN A 12 -0.42 8.55 -6.02
N LEU A 13 -1.35 9.44 -5.64
CA LEU A 13 -2.47 9.78 -6.52
C LEU A 13 -2.03 10.50 -7.80
N GLY A 14 -1.05 11.40 -7.74
CA GLY A 14 -0.56 12.09 -8.93
C GLY A 14 0.11 11.16 -9.96
N ARG A 15 0.62 9.99 -9.55
CA ARG A 15 1.09 8.98 -10.51
C ARG A 15 -0.12 8.24 -11.11
N ASP A 16 -0.99 7.75 -10.24
CA ASP A 16 -2.11 6.90 -10.64
C ASP A 16 -3.09 7.63 -11.57
N ASP A 17 -3.35 8.91 -11.28
CA ASP A 17 -4.16 9.82 -12.10
C ASP A 17 -3.57 10.03 -13.51
N ARG A 18 -2.28 10.36 -13.61
CA ARG A 18 -1.61 10.53 -14.91
C ARG A 18 -1.63 9.24 -15.74
N CYS A 19 -1.32 8.10 -15.12
CA CYS A 19 -1.32 6.82 -15.82
C CYS A 19 -2.70 6.44 -16.36
N LEU A 20 -3.78 6.69 -15.61
CA LEU A 20 -5.13 6.32 -16.03
C LEU A 20 -5.75 7.34 -17.00
N SER A 21 -5.50 8.63 -16.79
CA SER A 21 -5.98 9.69 -17.66
C SER A 21 -5.36 9.63 -19.06
N ASP A 22 -4.11 9.19 -19.17
CA ASP A 22 -3.46 8.88 -20.46
C ASP A 22 -4.23 7.83 -21.28
N HIS A 23 -5.04 6.99 -20.62
CA HIS A 23 -5.89 5.98 -21.23
C HIS A 23 -7.37 6.42 -21.31
N GLY A 24 -7.68 7.70 -21.06
CA GLY A 24 -9.05 8.22 -21.03
C GLY A 24 -9.91 7.60 -19.93
N ARG A 25 -9.29 7.17 -18.82
CA ARG A 25 -9.97 6.54 -17.67
C ARG A 25 -9.86 7.41 -16.43
N GLU A 26 -10.96 7.51 -15.69
CA GLU A 26 -11.01 8.19 -14.40
C GLU A 26 -10.91 7.17 -13.26
N PRO A 27 -9.92 7.25 -12.35
CA PRO A 27 -9.88 6.39 -11.18
C PRO A 27 -10.96 6.74 -10.17
N ARG A 28 -11.51 5.71 -9.51
CA ARG A 28 -12.34 5.86 -8.32
C ARG A 28 -11.65 5.19 -7.14
N PHE A 29 -11.58 5.90 -6.01
CA PHE A 29 -10.92 5.45 -4.79
C PHE A 29 -11.90 5.37 -3.61
N PRO A 30 -12.77 4.34 -3.52
CA PRO A 30 -13.82 4.27 -2.48
C PRO A 30 -13.29 4.35 -1.04
N PHE A 31 -12.07 3.86 -0.78
CA PHE A 31 -11.45 3.95 0.54
C PHE A 31 -10.92 5.35 0.90
N LEU A 32 -10.92 6.27 -0.06
CA LEU A 32 -10.58 7.69 0.14
C LEU A 32 -11.83 8.58 0.17
N ASP A 33 -13.03 7.99 0.17
CA ASP A 33 -14.26 8.72 0.43
C ASP A 33 -14.15 9.53 1.73
N GLU A 34 -14.67 10.76 1.71
CA GLU A 34 -14.55 11.71 2.81
C GLU A 34 -15.19 11.19 4.10
N GLY A 35 -16.34 10.53 3.98
CA GLY A 35 -17.04 9.91 5.11
C GLY A 35 -16.25 8.75 5.70
N VAL A 36 -15.71 7.88 4.84
CA VAL A 36 -14.83 6.77 5.26
C VAL A 36 -13.60 7.30 5.98
N MET A 37 -12.91 8.29 5.39
CA MET A 37 -11.70 8.86 5.96
C MET A 37 -11.97 9.58 7.28
N SER A 38 -13.06 10.35 7.38
CA SER A 38 -13.49 11.02 8.61
C SER A 38 -13.73 10.00 9.73
N ALA A 39 -14.50 8.94 9.46
CA ALA A 39 -14.77 7.88 10.43
C ALA A 39 -13.49 7.18 10.90
N LEU A 40 -12.57 6.85 9.98
CA LEU A 40 -11.31 6.22 10.33
C LEU A 40 -10.39 7.15 11.14
N LEU A 41 -10.33 8.44 10.82
CA LEU A 41 -9.48 9.41 11.54
C LEU A 41 -10.01 9.75 12.94
N ALA A 42 -11.29 9.47 13.22
CA ALA A 42 -11.90 9.63 14.53
C ALA A 42 -11.70 8.41 15.44
N LEU A 43 -11.37 7.24 14.89
CA LEU A 43 -11.14 6.02 15.67
C LEU A 43 -9.74 5.98 16.28
N PRO A 44 -9.58 5.43 17.50
CA PRO A 44 -8.27 5.19 18.08
C PRO A 44 -7.53 4.11 17.27
N LEU A 45 -6.22 4.29 17.09
CA LEU A 45 -5.38 3.44 16.22
C LEU A 45 -5.52 1.92 16.50
N PRO A 46 -5.58 1.44 17.76
CA PRO A 46 -5.75 0.01 18.05
C PRO A 46 -7.04 -0.61 17.49
N ARG A 47 -8.07 0.20 17.20
CA ARG A 47 -9.30 -0.29 16.55
C ARG A 47 -9.14 -0.44 15.03
N ILE A 48 -8.14 0.21 14.45
CA ILE A 48 -7.85 0.21 13.00
C ILE A 48 -6.78 -0.83 12.68
N THR A 49 -5.73 -0.90 13.50
CA THR A 49 -4.57 -1.76 13.33
C THR A 49 -3.89 -2.04 14.66
N ASP A 50 -3.35 -3.24 14.81
CA ASP A 50 -2.51 -3.62 15.96
C ASP A 50 -1.26 -4.34 15.44
N LEU A 51 -0.12 -3.65 15.41
CA LEU A 51 1.11 -4.22 14.84
C LEU A 51 1.88 -5.11 15.83
N HIS A 52 1.38 -5.30 17.05
CA HIS A 52 1.95 -6.28 17.99
C HIS A 52 1.52 -7.71 17.66
N LEU A 53 0.43 -7.88 16.91
CA LEU A 53 -0.04 -9.17 16.46
C LEU A 53 0.74 -9.66 15.22
N PRO A 54 0.71 -10.97 14.93
CA PRO A 54 1.36 -11.51 13.74
C PRO A 54 0.87 -10.87 12.42
N PRO A 55 1.71 -10.82 11.38
CA PRO A 55 1.31 -10.41 10.04
C PRO A 55 0.13 -11.25 9.53
N GLY A 56 -0.85 -10.59 8.92
CA GLY A 56 -2.10 -11.23 8.50
C GLY A 56 -3.21 -11.14 9.55
N THR A 57 -2.92 -10.72 10.78
CA THR A 57 -3.89 -10.61 11.86
C THR A 57 -4.13 -9.16 12.25
N GLY A 58 -3.05 -8.47 12.63
CA GLY A 58 -3.11 -7.13 13.20
C GLY A 58 -3.05 -5.99 12.20
N ASP A 59 -2.42 -6.20 11.05
CA ASP A 59 -2.47 -5.27 9.93
C ASP A 59 -3.88 -5.23 9.35
N LYS A 60 -4.38 -4.02 9.04
CA LYS A 60 -5.72 -3.84 8.44
C LYS A 60 -6.86 -4.45 9.29
N LEU A 61 -6.69 -4.52 10.61
CA LEU A 61 -7.62 -5.16 11.54
C LEU A 61 -9.09 -4.81 11.28
N ILE A 62 -9.42 -3.53 11.16
CA ILE A 62 -10.80 -3.09 10.92
C ILE A 62 -11.38 -3.61 9.60
N LEU A 63 -10.56 -3.65 8.55
CA LEU A 63 -10.98 -4.18 7.24
C LEU A 63 -11.22 -5.68 7.31
N ARG A 64 -10.40 -6.42 8.06
CA ARG A 64 -10.58 -7.87 8.29
C ARG A 64 -11.88 -8.15 9.05
N GLN A 65 -12.17 -7.36 10.09
CA GLN A 65 -13.41 -7.47 10.86
C GLN A 65 -14.65 -7.20 9.99
N ILE A 66 -14.62 -6.13 9.18
CA ILE A 66 -15.72 -5.81 8.27
C ILE A 66 -15.89 -6.90 7.20
N ALA A 67 -14.79 -7.38 6.60
CA ALA A 67 -14.83 -8.47 5.64
C ALA A 67 -15.46 -9.74 6.23
N CYS A 68 -15.13 -10.10 7.47
CA CYS A 68 -15.78 -11.21 8.18
C CYS A 68 -17.29 -11.00 8.36
N LYS A 69 -17.72 -9.78 8.73
CA LYS A 69 -19.16 -9.44 8.86
C LYS A 69 -19.92 -9.55 7.54
N LEU A 70 -19.24 -9.27 6.42
CA LEU A 70 -19.79 -9.40 5.07
C LEU A 70 -19.68 -10.84 4.51
N GLY A 71 -19.21 -11.81 5.29
CA GLY A 71 -19.03 -13.20 4.85
C GLY A 71 -17.77 -13.47 4.04
N LEU A 72 -16.91 -12.47 3.82
CA LEU A 72 -15.66 -12.56 3.04
C LEU A 72 -14.49 -13.13 3.86
N ARG A 73 -14.71 -14.26 4.54
CA ARG A 73 -13.75 -14.86 5.49
C ARG A 73 -12.39 -15.19 4.86
N GLY A 74 -12.39 -15.68 3.61
CA GLY A 74 -11.16 -15.96 2.87
C GLY A 74 -10.30 -14.70 2.68
N ALA A 75 -10.91 -13.61 2.20
CA ALA A 75 -10.21 -12.33 2.02
C ALA A 75 -9.72 -11.75 3.35
N ALA A 76 -10.50 -11.90 4.42
CA ALA A 76 -10.14 -11.43 5.75
C ALA A 76 -8.91 -12.12 6.36
N ALA A 77 -8.59 -13.35 5.93
CA ALA A 77 -7.46 -14.13 6.42
C ALA A 77 -6.16 -13.91 5.62
N LEU A 78 -6.23 -13.32 4.42
CA LEU A 78 -5.06 -13.19 3.55
C LEU A 78 -4.12 -12.07 4.02
N PRO A 79 -2.80 -12.31 4.12
CA PRO A 79 -1.85 -11.25 4.43
C PRO A 79 -1.80 -10.22 3.29
N LYS A 80 -1.56 -8.95 3.62
CA LYS A 80 -1.40 -7.91 2.60
C LYS A 80 -0.21 -8.24 1.70
N ARG A 81 -0.46 -8.31 0.39
CA ARG A 81 0.58 -8.38 -0.64
C ARG A 81 0.33 -7.31 -1.68
N ALA A 82 1.32 -6.45 -1.95
CA ALA A 82 1.17 -5.45 -3.01
C ALA A 82 1.15 -6.14 -4.39
N ILE A 83 0.40 -5.58 -5.33
CA ILE A 83 0.18 -6.17 -6.66
C ILE A 83 1.51 -6.49 -7.34
N GLN A 84 2.51 -5.59 -7.28
CA GLN A 84 3.80 -5.83 -7.93
C GLN A 84 4.56 -7.07 -7.42
N PHE A 85 4.30 -7.45 -6.17
CA PHE A 85 4.87 -8.65 -5.56
C PHE A 85 3.97 -9.86 -5.80
N GLY A 86 2.65 -9.66 -5.83
CA GLY A 86 1.64 -10.67 -6.14
C GLY A 86 1.82 -11.25 -7.55
N SER A 87 1.87 -10.37 -8.55
CA SER A 87 2.04 -10.72 -9.97
C SER A 87 3.47 -11.12 -10.35
N ARG A 88 4.42 -10.98 -9.42
CA ARG A 88 5.87 -11.16 -9.65
C ARG A 88 6.49 -10.17 -10.65
N ILE A 89 5.77 -9.16 -11.13
CA ILE A 89 6.29 -8.17 -12.09
C ILE A 89 7.53 -7.43 -11.56
N ALA A 90 7.61 -7.17 -10.24
CA ALA A 90 8.81 -6.57 -9.64
C ALA A 90 10.05 -7.47 -9.79
N LYS A 91 9.87 -8.80 -9.70
CA LYS A 91 10.96 -9.76 -9.87
C LYS A 91 11.43 -9.82 -11.32
N GLU A 92 10.49 -9.82 -12.26
CA GLU A 92 10.82 -9.84 -13.69
C GLU A 92 11.49 -8.54 -14.12
N ALA A 93 11.00 -7.38 -13.65
CA ALA A 93 11.65 -6.09 -13.87
C ALA A 93 13.08 -6.07 -13.32
N ASN A 94 13.28 -6.50 -12.07
CA ASN A 94 14.61 -6.56 -11.46
C ASN A 94 15.57 -7.50 -12.21
N LYS A 95 15.08 -8.65 -12.71
CA LYS A 95 15.90 -9.57 -13.49
C LYS A 95 16.30 -8.96 -14.83
N ARG A 96 15.39 -8.25 -15.49
CA ARG A 96 15.67 -7.56 -16.75
C ARG A 96 16.68 -6.42 -16.56
N ASP A 97 16.48 -5.60 -15.54
CA ASP A 97 17.22 -4.34 -15.39
C ASP A 97 18.53 -4.50 -14.61
N PHE A 98 18.62 -5.50 -13.71
CA PHE A 98 19.79 -5.72 -12.84
C PHE A 98 20.33 -7.16 -12.89
N GLY A 99 19.78 -8.04 -13.72
CA GLY A 99 20.15 -9.46 -13.81
C GLY A 99 19.65 -10.34 -12.65
N SER A 100 19.39 -9.77 -11.47
CA SER A 100 18.80 -10.49 -10.33
C SER A 100 18.17 -9.55 -9.30
N ASN A 101 17.26 -10.10 -8.47
CA ASN A 101 16.73 -9.38 -7.30
C ASN A 101 17.82 -8.96 -6.31
N ARG A 102 18.88 -9.77 -6.16
CA ARG A 102 19.97 -9.46 -5.23
C ARG A 102 20.73 -8.22 -5.68
N ALA A 103 21.06 -8.15 -6.97
CA ALA A 103 21.73 -7.00 -7.57
C ALA A 103 20.86 -5.73 -7.48
N ALA A 104 19.56 -5.83 -7.80
CA ALA A 104 18.63 -4.71 -7.67
C ALA A 104 18.55 -4.16 -6.22
N ASN A 105 18.50 -5.05 -5.23
CA ASN A 105 18.48 -4.65 -3.82
C ASN A 105 19.78 -3.96 -3.40
N SER A 106 20.94 -4.46 -3.84
CA SER A 106 22.24 -3.82 -3.56
C SER A 106 22.34 -2.42 -4.18
N ALA A 107 21.86 -2.24 -5.41
CA ALA A 107 21.83 -0.93 -6.08
C ALA A 107 20.94 0.08 -5.34
N ALA A 108 19.74 -0.35 -4.91
CA ALA A 108 18.79 0.50 -4.19
C ALA A 108 19.28 0.93 -2.80
N VAL A 109 20.21 0.18 -2.18
CA VAL A 109 20.86 0.59 -0.92
C VAL A 109 21.90 1.68 -1.18
N GLY A 110 22.65 1.59 -2.28
CA GLY A 110 23.63 2.61 -2.68
C GLY A 110 23.02 3.98 -2.96
N GLU A 111 21.82 4.03 -3.54
CA GLU A 111 21.10 5.29 -3.81
C GLU A 111 20.54 5.97 -2.54
N ARG A 112 20.30 5.22 -1.45
CA ARG A 112 19.78 5.82 -0.19
C ARG A 112 20.85 6.54 0.62
N SER A 113 22.12 6.24 0.39
CA SER A 113 23.25 6.90 1.06
C SER A 113 23.50 8.33 0.56
N ILE A 114 22.87 8.73 -0.56
CA ILE A 114 23.12 10.01 -1.25
C ILE A 114 22.12 11.12 -0.83
N PHE A 115 21.09 10.79 -0.04
CA PHE A 115 20.06 11.74 0.42
C PHE A 115 19.97 11.90 1.95
N VAL A 116 20.98 11.43 2.70
CA VAL A 116 21.12 11.68 4.14
C VAL A 116 22.38 12.50 4.40
N THR A 117 22.47 13.67 3.78
CA THR A 117 23.41 14.74 4.16
C THR A 117 22.95 16.07 3.57
N THR A 118 21.92 16.69 4.14
CA THR A 118 21.81 18.11 4.55
C THR A 118 20.39 18.43 5.01
#